data_AF-A0A3G1A913-F1
#
_entry.id   AF-A0A3G1A913-F1
#
_cell.length_a   1.000
_cell.length_b   1.000
_cell.length_c   1.000
_cell.angle_alpha   90.00
_cell.angle_beta   90.00
_cell.angle_gamma   90.00
#
_symmetry.space_group_name_H-M   'P 1'
#
loop_
_entity.id
_entity.type
_entity.pdbx_description
1 polymer ?
#
loop_
_entity_poly.entity_id
_entity_poly.type
_entity_poly.pdbx_seq_one_letter_code
_entity_poly.pdbx_strand_id
1 'polypeptide(L)'
;MLEEIESKIEKARRILESLNYHLDISAQDLVDYMSTDTYTEDKVNLRDVLENEYFLIHELVEINEWKKRGFKIHRRIIVDSPRTLVYTIHYIALEKEIEYALQRGDYAWAKERIRSQLGDPYMPEEFKPQAKLILEKFIKILESKEKSLDP
;
A
#
# COMPACT_ATOMS: atom_id res chain seq x y z
N MET A 1 8.65 -19.95 9.03
CA MET A 1 8.28 -19.04 7.92
C MET A 1 6.88 -18.47 8.12
N LEU A 2 5.81 -19.28 8.09
CA LEU A 2 4.45 -18.77 8.35
C LEU A 2 4.29 -18.11 9.74
N GLU A 3 4.87 -18.69 10.79
CA GLU A 3 4.84 -18.09 12.14
C GLU A 3 5.52 -16.71 12.21
N GLU A 4 6.59 -16.52 11.43
CA GLU A 4 7.28 -15.22 11.35
C GLU A 4 6.41 -14.19 10.62
N ILE A 5 5.75 -14.62 9.55
CA ILE A 5 4.81 -13.80 8.79
C ILE A 5 3.64 -13.40 9.68
N GLU A 6 3.03 -14.34 10.42
CA GLU A 6 1.95 -14.04 11.37
C GLU A 6 2.39 -13.02 12.43
N SER A 7 3.60 -13.16 12.98
CA SER A 7 4.15 -12.20 13.95
C SER A 7 4.29 -10.79 13.36
N LYS A 8 4.70 -10.69 12.09
CA LYS A 8 4.78 -9.41 11.37
C LYS A 8 3.39 -8.85 11.05
N ILE A 9 2.43 -9.69 10.65
CA ILE A 9 1.03 -9.30 10.41
C ILE A 9 0.39 -8.77 11.69
N GLU A 10 0.61 -9.41 12.85
CA GLU A 10 0.08 -8.95 14.14
C GLU A 10 0.63 -7.58 14.53
N LYS A 11 1.91 -7.30 14.24
CA LYS A 11 2.47 -5.95 14.43
C LYS A 11 1.82 -4.94 13.47
N ALA A 12 1.71 -5.28 12.20
CA ALA A 12 1.07 -4.43 11.20
C ALA A 12 -0.41 -4.15 11.53
N ARG A 13 -1.13 -5.14 12.07
CA ARG A 13 -2.52 -5.00 12.54
C ARG A 13 -2.67 -3.89 13.58
N ARG A 14 -1.79 -3.87 14.59
CA ARG A 14 -1.80 -2.82 15.63
C ARG A 14 -1.49 -1.43 15.08
N ILE A 15 -0.56 -1.36 14.13
CA ILE A 15 -0.23 -0.11 13.44
C ILE A 15 -1.46 0.39 12.68
N LEU A 16 -2.08 -0.47 11.88
CA LEU A 16 -3.25 -0.14 11.07
C LEU A 16 -4.47 0.21 11.94
N GLU A 17 -4.66 -0.43 13.09
CA GLU A 17 -5.67 -0.04 14.08
C GLU A 17 -5.47 1.40 14.56
N SER A 18 -4.23 1.84 14.78
CA SER A 18 -3.94 3.24 15.13
C SER A 18 -4.26 4.23 14.01
N LEU A 19 -4.39 3.73 12.77
CA LEU A 19 -4.79 4.48 11.57
C LEU A 19 -6.28 4.25 11.21
N ASN A 20 -7.07 3.76 12.17
CA ASN A 20 -8.49 3.40 12.01
C ASN A 20 -8.75 2.42 10.85
N TYR A 21 -7.83 1.48 10.62
CA TYR A 21 -7.95 0.46 9.59
C TYR A 21 -7.88 -0.95 10.21
N HIS A 22 -8.95 -1.72 10.04
CA HIS A 22 -9.01 -3.09 10.55
C HIS A 22 -8.52 -4.10 9.50
N LEU A 23 -7.62 -5.00 9.92
CA LEU A 23 -6.96 -5.99 9.07
C LEU A 23 -7.41 -7.42 9.42
N ASP A 24 -8.01 -8.11 8.45
CA ASP A 24 -8.43 -9.52 8.54
C ASP A 24 -7.71 -10.39 7.49
N ILE A 25 -6.40 -10.58 7.72
CA ILE A 25 -5.47 -11.26 6.81
C ILE A 25 -4.69 -12.32 7.56
N SER A 26 -4.53 -13.48 6.91
CA SER A 26 -3.67 -14.58 7.36
C SER A 26 -2.31 -14.55 6.67
N ALA A 27 -1.31 -15.24 7.23
CA ALA A 27 -0.02 -15.40 6.56
C ALA A 27 -0.14 -16.10 5.20
N GLN A 28 -1.10 -17.01 5.04
CA GLN A 28 -1.34 -17.68 3.76
C GLN A 28 -1.84 -16.71 2.69
N ASP A 29 -2.75 -15.79 3.06
CA ASP A 29 -3.24 -14.76 2.14
C ASP A 29 -2.07 -13.93 1.57
N LEU A 30 -1.09 -13.55 2.42
CA LEU A 30 0.09 -12.81 1.98
C LEU A 30 0.97 -13.65 1.05
N VAL A 31 1.26 -14.91 1.40
CA VAL A 31 2.08 -15.81 0.56
C VAL A 31 1.44 -16.01 -0.82
N ASP A 32 0.11 -16.21 -0.85
CA ASP A 32 -0.63 -16.39 -2.09
C ASP A 32 -0.64 -15.11 -2.94
N TYR A 33 -0.82 -13.95 -2.31
CA TYR A 33 -0.83 -12.66 -3.00
C TYR A 33 0.53 -12.29 -3.60
N MET A 34 1.63 -12.50 -2.86
CA MET A 34 2.98 -12.23 -3.37
C MET A 34 3.38 -13.14 -4.56
N SER A 35 2.62 -14.21 -4.78
CA SER A 35 2.80 -15.13 -5.91
C SER A 35 1.95 -14.75 -7.13
N THR A 36 1.24 -13.62 -7.10
CA THR A 36 0.35 -13.21 -8.18
C THR A 36 1.09 -12.71 -9.42
N ASP A 37 0.46 -12.90 -10.58
CA ASP A 37 0.91 -12.34 -11.85
C ASP A 37 0.53 -10.85 -11.89
N THR A 38 1.48 -9.98 -12.23
CA THR A 38 1.35 -8.51 -12.28
C THR A 38 1.58 -8.01 -13.70
N TYR A 39 1.19 -6.76 -13.98
CA TYR A 39 1.46 -6.11 -15.26
C TYR A 39 2.91 -5.60 -15.41
N THR A 40 3.61 -5.43 -14.28
CA THR A 40 4.98 -4.92 -14.21
C THR A 40 5.97 -6.05 -13.94
N GLU A 41 7.18 -5.93 -14.49
CA GLU A 41 8.27 -6.87 -14.25
C GLU A 41 8.99 -6.64 -12.91
N ASP A 42 8.87 -5.44 -12.34
CA ASP A 42 9.38 -5.12 -11.01
C ASP A 42 8.51 -5.79 -9.95
N LYS A 43 9.01 -6.89 -9.39
CA LYS A 43 8.40 -7.59 -8.26
C LYS A 43 9.26 -7.41 -7.03
N VAL A 44 8.78 -6.59 -6.10
CA VAL A 44 9.21 -6.65 -4.70
C VAL A 44 8.87 -8.06 -4.21
N ASN A 45 9.87 -8.82 -3.77
CA ASN A 45 9.62 -10.20 -3.37
C ASN A 45 9.12 -10.25 -1.92
N LEU A 46 8.57 -11.40 -1.49
CA LEU A 46 8.04 -11.56 -0.13
C LEU A 46 9.06 -11.18 0.96
N ARG A 47 10.35 -11.46 0.76
CA ARG A 47 11.37 -11.10 1.75
C ARG A 47 11.56 -9.59 1.85
N ASP A 48 11.60 -8.89 0.72
CA ASP A 48 11.69 -7.42 0.69
C ASP A 48 10.48 -6.79 1.40
N VAL A 49 9.27 -7.34 1.18
CA VAL A 49 8.05 -6.93 1.89
C VAL A 49 8.16 -7.17 3.39
N LEU A 50 8.65 -8.32 3.82
CA LEU A 50 8.80 -8.62 5.25
C LEU A 50 9.89 -7.77 5.92
N GLU A 51 10.92 -7.34 5.18
CA GLU A 51 12.01 -6.51 5.71
C GLU A 51 11.69 -5.00 5.73
N ASN A 52 10.67 -4.55 5.00
CA ASN A 52 10.22 -3.16 4.95
C ASN A 52 8.77 -3.01 5.45
N GLU A 53 8.59 -2.39 6.62
CA GLU A 53 7.28 -2.22 7.24
C GLU A 53 6.28 -1.42 6.38
N TYR A 54 6.75 -0.48 5.56
CA TYR A 54 5.88 0.29 4.66
C TYR A 54 5.33 -0.59 3.54
N PHE A 55 6.19 -1.39 2.90
CA PHE A 55 5.75 -2.37 1.91
C PHE A 55 4.84 -3.42 2.53
N LEU A 56 5.14 -3.92 3.73
CA LEU A 56 4.25 -4.86 4.41
C LEU A 56 2.86 -4.27 4.64
N ILE A 57 2.77 -3.03 5.12
CA ILE A 57 1.49 -2.35 5.31
C ILE A 57 0.75 -2.19 3.99
N HIS A 58 1.44 -1.79 2.93
CA HIS A 58 0.87 -1.64 1.60
C HIS A 58 0.21 -2.94 1.12
N GLU A 59 0.99 -4.03 1.07
CA GLU A 59 0.51 -5.33 0.60
C GLU A 59 -0.66 -5.86 1.44
N LEU A 60 -0.57 -5.77 2.77
CA LEU A 60 -1.63 -6.24 3.66
C LEU A 60 -2.95 -5.47 3.47
N VAL A 61 -2.88 -4.17 3.23
CA VAL A 61 -4.06 -3.35 2.92
C VAL A 61 -4.64 -3.75 1.56
N GLU A 62 -3.83 -3.96 0.53
CA GLU A 62 -4.34 -4.41 -0.78
C GLU A 62 -5.11 -5.73 -0.66
N ILE A 63 -4.51 -6.74 -0.02
CA ILE A 63 -5.14 -8.06 0.20
C ILE A 63 -6.47 -7.91 0.95
N ASN A 64 -6.50 -7.06 1.98
CA ASN A 64 -7.69 -6.87 2.81
C ASN A 64 -8.80 -6.16 2.04
N GLU A 65 -8.46 -5.20 1.18
CA GLU A 65 -9.42 -4.52 0.30
C GLU A 65 -9.99 -5.44 -0.78
N TRP A 66 -9.19 -6.39 -1.31
CA TRP A 66 -9.70 -7.46 -2.17
C TRP A 66 -10.74 -8.31 -1.43
N LYS A 67 -10.40 -8.81 -0.23
CA LYS A 67 -11.30 -9.65 0.58
C LYS A 67 -12.57 -8.92 1.01
N LYS A 68 -12.49 -7.66 1.44
CA LYS A 68 -13.67 -6.81 1.77
C LYS A 68 -14.65 -6.68 0.61
N ARG A 69 -14.16 -6.74 -0.63
CA ARG A 69 -14.96 -6.68 -1.86
C ARG A 69 -15.46 -8.06 -2.32
N GLY A 70 -15.22 -9.12 -1.53
CA GLY A 70 -15.69 -10.47 -1.80
C GLY A 70 -14.80 -11.28 -2.74
N PHE A 71 -13.61 -10.78 -3.08
CA PHE A 71 -12.68 -11.52 -3.92
C PHE A 71 -11.91 -12.55 -3.10
N LYS A 72 -11.67 -13.72 -3.70
CA LYS A 72 -10.71 -14.71 -3.19
C LYS A 72 -9.36 -14.40 -3.80
N ILE A 73 -8.30 -14.44 -3.00
CA ILE A 73 -6.94 -14.29 -3.52
C ILE A 73 -6.60 -15.50 -4.39
N HIS A 74 -6.13 -15.24 -5.61
CA HIS A 74 -5.63 -16.26 -6.52
C HIS A 74 -4.57 -15.63 -7.43
N ARG A 75 -3.72 -16.48 -8.02
CA ARG A 75 -2.55 -16.07 -8.80
C ARG A 75 -2.80 -14.99 -9.86
N ARG A 76 -4.00 -14.90 -10.43
CA ARG A 76 -4.31 -13.99 -11.53
C ARG A 76 -5.21 -12.82 -11.13
N ILE A 77 -5.45 -12.61 -9.84
CA ILE A 77 -6.41 -11.61 -9.35
C ILE A 77 -6.15 -10.21 -9.90
N ILE A 78 -4.87 -9.82 -10.04
CA ILE A 78 -4.48 -8.51 -10.59
C ILE A 78 -4.74 -8.46 -12.09
N VAL A 79 -4.23 -9.44 -12.86
CA VAL A 79 -4.31 -9.41 -14.33
C VAL A 79 -5.71 -9.66 -14.90
N ASP A 80 -6.54 -10.43 -14.19
CA ASP A 80 -7.90 -10.76 -14.60
C ASP A 80 -8.94 -9.71 -14.12
N SER A 81 -8.53 -8.75 -13.28
CA SER A 81 -9.41 -7.69 -12.78
C SER A 81 -9.39 -6.43 -13.66
N PRO A 82 -10.47 -5.63 -13.65
CA PRO A 82 -10.44 -4.30 -14.27
C PRO A 82 -9.34 -3.43 -13.68
N ARG A 83 -8.56 -2.76 -14.54
CA ARG A 83 -7.45 -1.88 -14.10
C ARG A 83 -7.90 -0.82 -13.10
N THR A 84 -9.08 -0.24 -13.29
CA THR A 84 -9.65 0.75 -12.35
C THR A 84 -9.83 0.19 -10.95
N LEU A 85 -10.23 -1.08 -10.81
CA LEU A 85 -10.36 -1.74 -9.51
C LEU A 85 -8.99 -1.99 -8.88
N VAL A 86 -8.02 -2.49 -9.67
CA VAL A 86 -6.64 -2.71 -9.21
C VAL A 86 -6.05 -1.40 -8.67
N TYR A 87 -6.14 -0.32 -9.43
CA TYR A 87 -5.65 0.99 -8.99
C TYR A 87 -6.44 1.54 -7.79
N THR A 88 -7.76 1.34 -7.73
CA THR A 88 -8.55 1.73 -6.54
C THR A 88 -8.01 1.09 -5.27
N ILE A 89 -7.74 -0.22 -5.32
CA ILE A 89 -7.19 -0.96 -4.17
C ILE A 89 -5.77 -0.49 -3.86
N HIS A 90 -4.94 -0.32 -4.89
CA HIS A 90 -3.58 0.18 -4.76
C HIS A 90 -3.51 1.53 -4.04
N TYR A 91 -4.40 2.48 -4.39
CA TYR A 91 -4.39 3.80 -3.79
C TYR A 91 -4.91 3.82 -2.35
N ILE A 92 -5.79 2.90 -1.97
CA ILE A 92 -6.18 2.73 -0.56
C ILE A 92 -4.98 2.24 0.27
N ALA A 93 -4.22 1.29 -0.27
CA ALA A 93 -2.98 0.82 0.34
C ALA A 93 -1.92 1.91 0.43
N LEU A 94 -1.69 2.65 -0.65
CA LEU A 94 -0.77 3.77 -0.70
C LEU A 94 -1.14 4.85 0.32
N GLU A 95 -2.43 5.15 0.49
CA GLU A 95 -2.88 6.12 1.50
C GLU A 95 -2.46 5.70 2.90
N LYS A 96 -2.65 4.42 3.26
CA LYS A 96 -2.26 3.89 4.58
C LYS A 96 -0.75 3.79 4.76
N GLU A 97 -0.04 3.44 3.71
CA GLU A 97 1.44 3.45 3.67
C GLU A 97 1.99 4.86 4.00
N ILE A 98 1.48 5.89 3.31
CA ILE A 98 1.92 7.27 3.50
C ILE A 98 1.46 7.80 4.87
N GLU A 99 0.23 7.52 5.30
CA GLU A 99 -0.24 7.90 6.65
C GLU A 99 0.68 7.35 7.74
N TYR A 100 1.11 6.09 7.61
CA TYR A 100 2.06 5.49 8.55
C TYR A 100 3.44 6.15 8.49
N ALA A 101 3.99 6.38 7.29
CA ALA A 101 5.27 7.08 7.12
C ALA A 101 5.25 8.48 7.76
N LEU A 102 4.16 9.23 7.59
CA LEU A 102 3.97 10.54 8.22
C LEU A 102 3.85 10.45 9.74
N GLN A 103 3.14 9.46 10.27
CA GLN A 103 3.05 9.20 11.72
C GLN A 103 4.43 8.90 12.34
N ARG A 104 5.31 8.23 11.57
CA ARG A 104 6.69 7.92 11.94
C ARG A 104 7.67 9.08 11.75
N GLY A 105 7.24 10.17 11.10
CA GLY A 105 8.10 11.28 10.71
C GLY A 105 9.03 10.97 9.54
N ASP A 106 8.79 9.89 8.80
CA ASP A 106 9.58 9.49 7.63
C ASP A 106 9.07 10.21 6.37
N TYR A 107 9.32 11.52 6.34
CA TYR A 107 8.91 12.38 5.23
C TYR A 107 9.66 12.05 3.93
N ALA A 108 10.86 11.47 4.02
CA ALA A 108 11.64 11.07 2.86
C ALA A 108 10.95 9.91 2.13
N TRP A 109 10.52 8.88 2.87
CA TRP A 109 9.73 7.79 2.31
C TRP A 109 8.44 8.29 1.67
N ALA A 110 7.65 9.09 2.39
CA ALA A 110 6.38 9.64 1.89
C ALA A 110 6.57 10.41 0.57
N LYS A 111 7.60 11.26 0.47
CA LYS A 111 7.92 12.00 -0.76
C LYS A 111 8.29 11.09 -1.91
N GLU A 112 9.15 10.10 -1.67
CA GLU A 112 9.60 9.19 -2.73
C GLU A 112 8.43 8.36 -3.27
N ARG A 113 7.55 7.88 -2.40
CA ARG A 113 6.35 7.13 -2.80
C ARG A 113 5.39 7.98 -3.62
N ILE A 114 5.13 9.22 -3.20
CA ILE A 114 4.31 10.17 -3.99
C ILE A 114 4.94 10.39 -5.37
N ARG A 115 6.26 10.63 -5.43
CA ARG A 115 6.98 10.86 -6.69
C ARG A 115 6.90 9.65 -7.62
N SER A 116 7.14 8.45 -7.09
CA SER A 116 7.07 7.20 -7.83
C SER A 116 5.69 7.00 -8.46
N GLN A 117 4.63 7.29 -7.71
CA GLN A 117 3.25 7.13 -8.18
C GLN A 117 2.84 8.17 -9.23
N LEU A 118 3.31 9.42 -9.11
CA LEU A 118 3.10 10.43 -10.16
C LEU A 118 3.79 10.07 -11.48
N GLY A 119 4.84 9.24 -11.42
CA GLY A 119 5.59 8.78 -12.58
C GLY A 119 5.14 7.45 -13.16
N ASP A 120 4.10 6.80 -12.63
CA ASP A 120 3.66 5.47 -13.10
C ASP A 120 3.11 5.54 -14.54
N PRO A 121 3.79 4.93 -15.54
CA PRO A 121 3.36 4.98 -16.94
C PRO A 121 2.13 4.10 -17.23
N TYR A 122 1.75 3.21 -16.31
CA TYR A 122 0.63 2.27 -16.49
C TYR A 122 -0.69 2.79 -15.91
N MET A 123 -0.66 3.94 -15.22
CA MET A 123 -1.83 4.54 -14.59
C MET A 123 -2.90 4.91 -15.64
N PRO A 124 -4.13 4.38 -15.52
CA PRO A 124 -5.23 4.75 -16.41
C PRO A 124 -5.53 6.26 -16.33
N GLU A 125 -5.72 6.91 -17.48
CA GLU A 125 -6.02 8.36 -17.57
C GLU A 125 -7.23 8.75 -16.72
N GLU A 126 -8.27 7.92 -16.73
CA GLU A 126 -9.49 8.10 -15.95
C GLU A 126 -9.27 8.03 -14.44
N PHE A 127 -8.18 7.41 -13.99
CA PHE A 127 -7.85 7.25 -12.57
C PHE A 127 -6.98 8.38 -12.03
N LYS A 128 -6.32 9.15 -12.92
CA LYS A 128 -5.46 10.29 -12.54
C LYS A 128 -6.13 11.31 -11.61
N PRO A 129 -7.42 11.66 -11.74
CA PRO A 129 -8.06 12.59 -10.81
C PRO A 129 -8.09 12.09 -9.37
N GLN A 130 -8.38 10.80 -9.16
CA GLN A 130 -8.44 10.19 -7.84
C GLN A 130 -7.05 10.07 -7.22
N ALA A 131 -6.08 9.59 -8.01
CA ALA A 131 -4.66 9.58 -7.64
C ALA A 131 -4.20 10.98 -7.21
N LYS A 132 -4.51 12.00 -8.01
CA LYS A 132 -4.15 13.39 -7.75
C LYS A 132 -4.73 13.90 -6.42
N LEU A 133 -5.99 13.61 -6.09
CA LEU A 133 -6.60 14.04 -4.82
C LEU A 133 -5.86 13.47 -3.60
N ILE A 134 -5.53 12.17 -3.63
CA ILE A 134 -4.81 11.50 -2.54
C ILE A 134 -3.41 12.09 -2.40
N LEU A 135 -2.70 12.24 -3.52
CA LEU A 135 -1.33 12.75 -3.52
C LEU A 135 -1.28 14.23 -3.12
N GLU A 136 -2.24 15.06 -3.56
CA GLU A 136 -2.35 16.48 -3.15
C GLU A 136 -2.62 16.64 -1.65
N LYS A 137 -3.45 15.77 -1.04
CA LYS A 137 -3.66 15.74 0.42
C LYS A 137 -2.32 15.60 1.13
N PHE A 138 -1.50 14.64 0.72
CA PHE A 138 -0.22 14.37 1.38
C PHE A 138 0.85 15.41 1.09
N ILE A 139 0.90 15.97 -0.13
CA ILE A 139 1.79 17.08 -0.46
C ILE A 139 1.52 18.27 0.47
N LYS A 140 0.25 18.64 0.67
CA LYS A 140 -0.12 19.73 1.59
C LYS A 140 0.31 19.44 3.04
N ILE A 141 0.17 18.20 3.48
CA ILE A 141 0.62 17.79 4.83
C ILE A 141 2.14 17.95 4.93
N LEU A 142 2.90 17.46 3.94
CA LEU A 142 4.36 17.59 3.91
C LEU A 142 4.81 19.06 3.93
N GLU A 143 4.24 19.91 3.07
CA GLU A 143 4.54 21.34 3.05
C GLU A 143 4.24 22.03 4.39
N SER A 144 3.15 21.64 5.05
CA SER A 144 2.79 22.19 6.37
C SER A 144 3.80 21.80 7.45
N LYS A 145 4.35 20.58 7.37
CA LYS A 145 5.34 20.05 8.32
C LYS A 145 6.71 20.69 8.09
N GLU A 146 7.10 20.91 6.85
CA GLU A 146 8.35 21.62 6.52
C GLU A 146 8.34 23.06 7.04
N LYS A 147 7.24 23.80 6.84
CA LYS A 147 7.08 25.16 7.39
C LYS A 147 7.11 25.23 8.92
N SER A 148 6.83 24.11 9.60
CA SER A 148 6.93 24.02 11.06
C SER A 148 8.32 23.65 11.57
N LEU A 149 9.24 23.29 10.67
CA LEU A 149 10.63 22.92 10.97
C LEU A 149 11.62 24.04 10.68
N ASP A 150 11.22 25.10 9.96
CA ASP A 150 11.98 26.35 9.81
C ASP A 150 11.62 27.33 10.95
N PRO A 151 12.56 27.66 11.87
CA PRO A 151 12.36 28.64 12.95
C PRO A 151 12.28 30.09 12.48
#